data_AF-A0A4Q4VKS7-F1
#
_entry.id   AF-A0A4Q4VKS7-F1
#
_cell.length_a   1.000
_cell.length_b   1.000
_cell.length_c   1.000
_cell.angle_alpha   90.00
_cell.angle_beta   90.00
_cell.angle_gamma   90.00
#
_symmetry.space_group_name_H-M   'P 1'
#
loop_
_entity.id
_entity.type
_entity.pdbx_description
1 polymer ?
#
loop_
_entity_poly.entity_id
_entity_poly.type
_entity_poly.pdbx_seq_one_letter_code
_entity_poly.pdbx_strand_id
1 'polypeptide(L)'
;MLLSASLITGLVLAARAIEGATQLDPAHNAPVEDPSELSGKVDDWWMNHAQTGCTHRRLNASGVEEAKDMAARWGASGKKIPFASWHVWTAGNVSMWICNCRKAMLPRAAQPVVLGELESVLQLIRVVCGGPQPTSGWVWVRDWKKAFAVDHAALWDGAHAYDRCPKNCVRPWGHSGD
;
A
#
# COMPACT_ATOMS: atom_id res chain seq x y z
N MET A 1 -57.99 31.45 39.31
CA MET A 1 -57.34 30.15 39.61
C MET A 1 -56.69 29.71 38.30
N LEU A 2 -55.39 29.49 38.07
CA LEU A 2 -54.16 29.29 38.86
C LEU A 2 -53.01 30.00 38.06
N LEU A 3 -52.12 30.79 38.70
CA LEU A 3 -50.72 30.49 39.07
C LEU A 3 -49.83 30.07 37.86
N SER A 4 -48.91 30.93 37.37
CA SER A 4 -47.48 31.06 37.76
C SER A 4 -46.64 29.82 37.36
N ALA A 5 -45.38 29.83 36.91
CA ALA A 5 -44.29 30.80 36.96
C ALA A 5 -43.18 30.36 35.97
N SER A 6 -42.20 31.26 35.80
CA SER A 6 -41.01 31.24 34.94
C SER A 6 -39.94 30.18 35.25
N LEU A 7 -39.06 29.97 34.23
CA LEU A 7 -37.60 29.71 34.23
C LEU A 7 -37.01 28.70 35.22
N ILE A 8 -36.21 27.74 34.73
CA ILE A 8 -34.88 27.39 35.25
C ILE A 8 -34.10 26.53 34.24
N THR A 9 -32.88 26.99 34.00
CA THR A 9 -31.72 26.42 33.31
C THR A 9 -31.26 25.09 33.93
N GLY A 10 -30.75 24.15 33.13
CA GLY A 10 -30.13 22.94 33.70
C GLY A 10 -29.60 21.94 32.68
N LEU A 11 -28.43 22.24 32.10
CA LEU A 11 -27.59 21.29 31.38
C LEU A 11 -27.09 20.22 32.37
N VAL A 12 -27.48 18.96 32.19
CA VAL A 12 -26.94 17.84 32.98
C VAL A 12 -25.99 17.02 32.11
N LEU A 13 -24.70 17.23 32.30
CA LEU A 13 -23.67 16.26 31.92
C LEU A 13 -23.76 15.06 32.85
N ALA A 14 -24.21 13.91 32.32
CA ALA A 14 -24.07 12.64 33.01
C ALA A 14 -22.76 11.98 32.54
N ALA A 15 -21.69 12.19 33.30
CA ALA A 15 -20.55 11.30 33.30
C ALA A 15 -20.97 9.97 33.92
N ARG A 16 -20.91 8.88 33.17
CA ARG A 16 -20.92 7.53 33.75
C ARG A 16 -19.51 6.97 33.64
N ALA A 17 -18.82 7.00 34.78
CA ALA A 17 -17.72 6.10 35.06
C ALA A 17 -18.28 4.66 35.13
N ILE A 18 -17.69 3.76 34.36
CA ILE A 18 -17.81 2.32 34.56
C ILE A 18 -16.42 1.86 34.96
N GLU A 19 -16.17 1.77 36.26
CA GLU A 19 -15.16 0.87 36.79
C GLU A 19 -15.69 -0.55 36.62
N GLY A 20 -15.05 -1.30 35.73
CA GLY A 20 -15.33 -2.71 35.48
C GLY A 20 -14.04 -3.37 35.02
N ALA A 21 -13.33 -3.96 35.98
CA ALA A 21 -12.13 -4.74 35.76
C ALA A 21 -12.34 -5.78 34.66
N THR A 22 -11.62 -5.63 33.56
CA THR A 22 -11.27 -6.74 32.67
C THR A 22 -9.74 -6.78 32.63
N GLN A 23 -9.23 -7.84 33.24
CA GLN A 23 -7.85 -8.28 33.18
C GLN A 23 -7.53 -8.56 31.70
N LEU A 24 -6.93 -7.58 31.01
CA LEU A 24 -6.45 -7.72 29.64
C LEU A 24 -4.96 -8.05 29.69
N ASP A 25 -4.68 -9.32 29.40
CA ASP A 25 -3.49 -9.92 28.78
C ASP A 25 -2.18 -9.10 28.77
N PRO A 26 -1.11 -9.53 29.47
CA PRO A 26 0.18 -8.85 29.49
C PRO A 26 0.98 -8.94 28.16
N ALA A 27 0.47 -9.59 27.11
CA ALA A 27 1.26 -9.91 25.92
C ALA A 27 1.22 -8.89 24.76
N HIS A 28 0.67 -7.67 24.93
CA HIS A 28 0.54 -6.69 23.81
C HIS A 28 1.04 -5.27 24.13
N ASN A 29 2.05 -5.13 24.99
CA ASN A 29 2.82 -3.89 25.11
C ASN A 29 4.12 -4.02 24.30
N ALA A 30 4.01 -3.96 22.97
CA ALA A 30 5.13 -3.47 22.18
C ALA A 30 5.23 -1.96 22.46
N PRO A 31 6.43 -1.40 22.71
CA PRO A 31 6.57 0.04 22.81
C PRO A 31 6.02 0.67 21.53
N VAL A 32 5.20 1.71 21.67
CA VAL A 32 4.93 2.63 20.57
C VAL A 32 6.28 3.30 20.29
N GLU A 33 7.03 2.73 19.37
CA GLU A 33 8.26 3.33 18.89
C GLU A 33 7.92 4.66 18.22
N ASP A 34 8.62 5.69 18.68
CA ASP A 34 8.57 7.07 18.25
C ASP A 34 8.60 7.18 16.71
N PRO A 35 7.70 7.92 16.04
CA PRO A 35 7.72 8.03 14.57
C PRO A 35 8.94 8.82 14.03
N SER A 36 9.86 9.22 14.90
CA SER A 36 11.03 10.06 14.58
C SER A 36 12.33 9.27 14.42
N GLU A 37 12.34 8.12 13.73
CA GLU A 37 13.58 7.58 13.15
C GLU A 37 13.34 6.61 11.98
N LEU A 38 12.64 7.08 10.95
CA LEU A 38 12.86 6.54 9.59
C LEU A 38 14.26 6.97 9.14
N SER A 39 15.28 6.38 9.76
CA SER A 39 16.65 6.45 9.28
C SER A 39 16.61 5.99 7.82
N GLY A 40 17.27 6.72 6.93
CA GLY A 40 17.29 6.41 5.48
C GLY A 40 17.99 5.10 5.12
N LYS A 41 17.94 4.09 5.99
CA LYS A 41 18.45 2.74 5.80
C LYS A 41 17.27 1.79 5.66
N VAL A 42 17.39 0.90 4.69
CA VAL A 42 16.52 -0.27 4.56
C VAL A 42 16.81 -1.19 5.75
N ASP A 43 15.79 -1.57 6.51
CA ASP A 43 15.95 -2.46 7.65
C ASP A 43 16.33 -3.91 7.23
N ASP A 44 16.79 -4.70 8.20
CA ASP A 44 17.19 -6.10 7.99
C ASP A 44 16.02 -6.96 7.48
N TRP A 45 14.78 -6.58 7.78
CA TRP A 45 13.63 -7.33 7.30
C TRP A 45 13.52 -7.24 5.77
N TRP A 46 13.54 -6.02 5.22
CA TRP A 46 13.47 -5.82 3.76
C TRP A 46 14.62 -6.50 3.02
N MET A 47 15.84 -6.43 3.56
CA MET A 47 17.02 -7.07 2.97
C MET A 47 16.89 -8.60 2.88
N ASN A 48 16.18 -9.21 3.83
CA ASN A 48 15.99 -10.66 3.87
C ASN A 48 14.73 -11.15 3.14
N HIS A 49 13.77 -10.27 2.85
CA HIS A 49 12.44 -10.65 2.36
C HIS A 49 12.07 -10.05 1.00
N ALA A 50 12.79 -9.04 0.52
CA ALA A 50 12.50 -8.39 -0.74
C ALA A 50 13.69 -8.41 -1.72
N GLN A 51 13.34 -8.42 -3.00
CA GLN A 51 14.22 -8.07 -4.10
C GLN A 51 13.74 -6.75 -4.68
N THR A 52 14.65 -5.91 -5.09
CA THR A 52 14.35 -4.58 -5.63
C THR A 52 15.11 -4.35 -6.92
N GLY A 53 14.61 -3.44 -7.75
CA GLY A 53 15.33 -2.99 -8.92
C GLY A 53 14.85 -1.63 -9.37
N CYS A 54 15.80 -0.83 -9.85
CA CYS A 54 15.60 0.56 -10.21
C CYS A 54 15.53 0.70 -11.73
N THR A 55 14.59 1.52 -12.21
CA THR A 55 14.45 1.78 -13.64
C THR A 55 14.84 3.21 -14.03
N HIS A 56 15.12 4.07 -13.04
CA HIS A 56 15.66 5.43 -13.19
C HIS A 56 14.94 6.33 -14.22
N ARG A 57 13.65 6.10 -14.44
CA ARG A 57 12.81 6.92 -15.29
C ARG A 57 12.29 8.12 -14.52
N ARG A 58 12.10 9.23 -15.23
CA ARG A 58 11.48 10.43 -14.65
C ARG A 58 9.97 10.23 -14.55
N LEU A 59 9.47 10.33 -13.32
CA LEU A 59 8.06 10.27 -13.01
C LEU A 59 7.56 11.67 -12.62
N ASN A 60 6.26 11.94 -12.79
CA ASN A 60 5.65 13.12 -12.19
C ASN A 60 5.20 12.81 -10.75
N ALA A 61 5.46 13.72 -9.81
CA ALA A 61 5.09 13.52 -8.41
C ALA A 61 3.57 13.36 -8.21
N SER A 62 2.79 14.19 -8.92
CA SER A 62 1.33 14.11 -8.87
C SER A 62 0.79 12.76 -9.38
N GLY A 63 1.39 12.16 -10.40
CA GLY A 63 0.94 10.88 -10.93
C GLY A 63 1.30 9.70 -10.04
N VAL A 64 2.43 9.75 -9.32
CA VAL A 64 2.76 8.73 -8.29
C VAL A 64 1.72 8.75 -7.18
N GLU A 65 1.39 9.92 -6.64
CA GLU A 65 0.40 10.07 -5.59
C GLU A 65 -1.01 9.69 -6.07
N GLU A 66 -1.41 10.14 -7.26
CA GLU A 66 -2.72 9.80 -7.83
C GLU A 66 -2.86 8.30 -8.12
N ALA A 67 -1.83 7.66 -8.70
CA ALA A 67 -1.85 6.22 -8.96
C ALA A 67 -1.89 5.40 -7.65
N LYS A 68 -1.17 5.84 -6.61
CA LYS A 68 -1.23 5.26 -5.27
C LYS A 68 -2.65 5.34 -4.71
N ASP A 69 -3.28 6.50 -4.79
CA ASP A 69 -4.63 6.73 -4.28
C ASP A 69 -5.68 5.92 -5.06
N MET A 70 -5.54 5.80 -6.38
CA MET A 70 -6.38 4.93 -7.21
C MET A 70 -6.27 3.46 -6.76
N ALA A 71 -5.05 2.98 -6.51
CA ALA A 71 -4.80 1.62 -6.04
C ALA A 71 -5.39 1.38 -4.64
N ALA A 72 -5.19 2.32 -3.73
CA ALA A 72 -5.73 2.27 -2.38
C ALA A 72 -7.27 2.26 -2.36
N ARG A 73 -7.92 3.16 -3.12
CA ARG A 73 -9.40 3.18 -3.26
C ARG A 73 -9.94 1.90 -3.86
N TRP A 74 -9.25 1.35 -4.86
CA TRP A 74 -9.63 0.07 -5.46
C TRP A 74 -9.57 -1.06 -4.44
N GLY A 75 -8.49 -1.15 -3.66
CA GLY A 75 -8.36 -2.13 -2.57
C GLY A 75 -9.42 -1.96 -1.48
N ALA A 76 -9.68 -0.71 -1.06
CA ALA A 76 -10.69 -0.37 -0.06
C ALA A 76 -12.12 -0.72 -0.50
N SER A 77 -12.38 -0.77 -1.82
CA SER A 77 -13.66 -1.25 -2.37
C SER A 77 -13.88 -2.77 -2.27
N GLY A 78 -12.95 -3.50 -1.65
CA GLY A 78 -13.01 -4.95 -1.48
C GLY A 78 -12.50 -5.75 -2.69
N LYS A 79 -12.04 -5.06 -3.75
CA LYS A 79 -11.45 -5.71 -4.92
C LYS A 79 -10.07 -6.29 -4.58
N LYS A 80 -9.76 -7.43 -5.22
CA LYS A 80 -8.55 -8.21 -4.99
C LYS A 80 -7.94 -8.63 -6.31
N ILE A 81 -6.61 -8.73 -6.35
CA ILE A 81 -5.89 -9.16 -7.53
C ILE A 81 -5.94 -10.69 -7.59
N PRO A 82 -6.51 -11.29 -8.66
CA PRO A 82 -6.59 -12.74 -8.81
C PRO A 82 -5.21 -13.41 -8.77
N PHE A 83 -5.18 -14.72 -8.52
CA PHE A 83 -3.94 -15.50 -8.51
C PHE A 83 -3.20 -15.39 -9.85
N ALA A 84 -1.87 -15.38 -9.80
CA ALA A 84 -0.99 -15.32 -10.97
C ALA A 84 -1.33 -14.20 -11.98
N SER A 85 -1.97 -13.12 -11.53
CA SER A 85 -2.46 -12.02 -12.35
C SER A 85 -2.05 -10.69 -11.72
N TRP A 86 -2.22 -9.60 -12.48
CA TRP A 86 -1.82 -8.26 -12.06
C TRP A 86 -2.93 -7.25 -12.31
N HIS A 87 -2.77 -6.09 -11.69
CA HIS A 87 -3.61 -4.92 -11.94
C HIS A 87 -2.74 -3.68 -12.00
N VAL A 88 -3.11 -2.72 -12.85
CA VAL A 88 -2.39 -1.46 -13.07
C VAL A 88 -3.32 -0.28 -12.84
N TRP A 89 -2.77 0.78 -12.27
CA TRP A 89 -3.38 2.08 -12.13
C TRP A 89 -2.45 3.09 -12.79
N THR A 90 -2.99 3.88 -13.70
CA THR A 90 -2.22 4.84 -14.49
C THR A 90 -2.76 6.24 -14.25
N ALA A 91 -1.86 7.18 -13.94
CA ALA A 91 -2.16 8.58 -13.73
C ALA A 91 -1.03 9.44 -14.32
N GLY A 92 -1.38 10.35 -15.23
CA GLY A 92 -0.38 11.12 -15.98
C GLY A 92 0.61 10.22 -16.72
N ASN A 93 1.91 10.39 -16.44
CA ASN A 93 2.96 9.57 -17.04
C ASN A 93 3.43 8.40 -16.14
N VAL A 94 2.68 8.08 -15.08
CA VAL A 94 3.02 7.04 -14.11
C VAL A 94 2.03 5.89 -14.19
N SER A 95 2.55 4.68 -14.16
CA SER A 95 1.78 3.47 -13.90
C SER A 95 2.31 2.80 -12.65
N MET A 96 1.40 2.53 -11.71
CA MET A 96 1.62 1.65 -10.58
C MET A 96 0.94 0.33 -10.86
N TRP A 97 1.64 -0.78 -10.68
CA TRP A 97 1.03 -2.09 -10.85
C TRP A 97 1.46 -3.03 -9.76
N ILE A 98 0.58 -4.00 -9.53
CA ILE A 98 0.77 -5.01 -8.52
C ILE A 98 0.46 -6.35 -9.16
N CYS A 99 1.32 -7.32 -8.88
CA CYS A 99 1.18 -8.68 -9.37
C CYS A 99 1.10 -9.65 -8.19
N ASN A 100 0.07 -10.49 -8.23
CA ASN A 100 -0.12 -11.59 -7.30
C ASN A 100 0.60 -12.83 -7.80
N CYS A 101 1.69 -13.18 -7.13
CA CYS A 101 2.57 -14.25 -7.56
C CYS A 101 2.26 -15.60 -6.95
N ARG A 102 1.12 -15.72 -6.28
CA ARG A 102 0.62 -17.01 -5.82
C ARG A 102 0.21 -17.82 -7.05
N LYS A 103 0.96 -18.89 -7.33
CA LYS A 103 0.74 -19.79 -8.47
C LYS A 103 -0.40 -20.78 -8.26
N ALA A 104 -0.87 -20.95 -7.02
CA ALA A 104 -2.00 -21.80 -6.71
C ALA A 104 -3.30 -21.16 -7.22
N MET A 105 -3.98 -21.85 -8.13
CA MET A 105 -5.23 -21.41 -8.77
C MET A 105 -6.44 -21.56 -7.83
N LEU A 106 -6.39 -20.88 -6.69
CA LEU A 106 -7.44 -20.92 -5.67
C LEU A 106 -8.09 -19.54 -5.54
N PRO A 107 -9.43 -19.42 -5.48
CA PRO A 107 -10.09 -18.13 -5.25
C PRO A 107 -9.60 -17.40 -3.99
N ARG A 108 -9.29 -18.18 -2.93
CA ARG A 108 -8.70 -17.66 -1.68
C ARG A 108 -7.27 -17.13 -1.83
N ALA A 109 -6.61 -17.40 -2.96
CA ALA A 109 -5.28 -16.89 -3.26
C ALA A 109 -5.31 -15.47 -3.84
N ALA A 110 -6.49 -14.88 -4.11
CA ALA A 110 -6.59 -13.48 -4.47
C ALA A 110 -6.03 -12.57 -3.37
N GLN A 111 -5.25 -11.56 -3.74
CA GLN A 111 -4.54 -10.70 -2.78
C GLN A 111 -5.18 -9.31 -2.68
N PRO A 112 -5.30 -8.76 -1.46
CA PRO A 112 -5.76 -7.39 -1.28
C PRO A 112 -4.72 -6.40 -1.78
N VAL A 113 -5.17 -5.16 -1.98
CA VAL A 113 -4.32 -3.99 -2.17
C VAL A 113 -4.48 -3.13 -0.92
N VAL A 114 -3.38 -2.92 -0.20
CA VAL A 114 -3.37 -2.27 1.12
C VAL A 114 -2.52 -1.01 1.02
N LEU A 115 -3.03 0.14 1.47
CA LEU A 115 -2.33 1.41 1.38
C LEU A 115 -0.97 1.38 2.10
N GLY A 116 -0.92 0.83 3.32
CA GLY A 116 0.35 0.73 4.08
C GLY A 116 1.41 -0.12 3.38
N GLU A 117 1.03 -1.16 2.62
CA GLU A 117 1.98 -1.90 1.78
C GLU A 117 2.54 -1.03 0.66
N LEU A 118 1.67 -0.23 0.00
CA LEU A 118 2.08 0.67 -1.07
C LEU A 118 3.03 1.75 -0.57
N GLU A 119 2.72 2.38 0.56
CA GLU A 119 3.57 3.42 1.16
C GLU A 119 4.94 2.87 1.53
N SER A 120 4.97 1.70 2.17
CA SER A 120 6.23 1.04 2.54
C SER A 120 7.07 0.68 1.31
N VAL A 121 6.43 0.17 0.25
CA VAL A 121 7.10 -0.15 -1.02
C VAL A 121 7.63 1.09 -1.72
N LEU A 122 6.84 2.17 -1.80
CA LEU A 122 7.27 3.41 -2.44
C LEU A 122 8.44 4.05 -1.67
N GLN A 123 8.38 4.02 -0.33
CA GLN A 123 9.48 4.46 0.52
C GLN A 123 10.73 3.60 0.31
N LEU A 124 10.59 2.28 0.20
CA LEU A 124 11.71 1.39 -0.10
C LEU A 124 12.34 1.72 -1.46
N ILE A 125 11.53 1.89 -2.52
CA ILE A 125 12.02 2.27 -3.84
C ILE A 125 12.76 3.61 -3.77
N ARG A 126 12.22 4.59 -3.04
CA ARG A 126 12.86 5.90 -2.82
C ARG A 126 14.23 5.77 -2.16
N VAL A 127 14.34 4.94 -1.13
CA VAL A 127 15.60 4.73 -0.40
C VAL A 127 16.62 3.97 -1.26
N VAL A 128 16.20 2.91 -1.94
CA VAL A 128 17.10 2.04 -2.73
C VAL A 128 17.54 2.70 -4.04
N CYS A 129 16.62 3.33 -4.75
CA CYS A 129 16.88 3.80 -6.12
C CYS A 129 17.44 5.22 -6.22
N GLY A 130 17.50 5.97 -5.11
CA GLY A 130 18.12 7.28 -5.10
C GLY A 130 17.35 8.32 -5.92
N GLY A 131 17.98 8.98 -6.90
CA GLY A 131 17.34 9.99 -7.76
C GLY A 131 17.22 9.55 -9.23
N PRO A 132 16.48 10.29 -10.09
CA PRO A 132 15.64 11.45 -9.80
C PRO A 132 14.36 11.10 -9.02
N GLN A 133 13.83 12.06 -8.26
CA GLN A 133 12.59 11.90 -7.51
C GLN A 133 11.39 12.46 -8.31
N PRO A 134 10.23 11.78 -8.29
CA PRO A 134 10.00 10.44 -7.75
C PRO A 134 10.75 9.37 -8.55
N THR A 135 11.28 8.37 -7.83
CA THR A 135 12.01 7.24 -8.41
C THR A 135 11.07 6.20 -9.00
N SER A 136 11.45 5.65 -10.15
CA SER A 136 10.84 4.46 -10.71
C SER A 136 11.62 3.19 -10.35
N GLY A 137 10.88 2.11 -10.14
CA GLY A 137 11.46 0.82 -9.76
C GLY A 137 10.40 -0.19 -9.39
N TRP A 138 10.85 -1.38 -9.02
CA TRP A 138 10.01 -2.49 -8.61
C TRP A 138 10.51 -3.11 -7.30
N VAL A 139 9.59 -3.75 -6.59
CA VAL A 139 9.84 -4.52 -5.37
C VAL A 139 9.09 -5.84 -5.48
N TRP A 140 9.81 -6.94 -5.33
CA TRP A 140 9.26 -8.27 -5.14
C TRP A 140 9.39 -8.67 -3.68
N VAL A 141 8.28 -8.96 -3.00
CA VAL A 141 8.27 -9.37 -1.59
C VAL A 141 7.95 -10.86 -1.51
N ARG A 142 8.95 -11.66 -1.11
CA ARG A 142 8.90 -13.13 -1.08
C ARG A 142 7.78 -13.64 -0.19
N ASP A 143 7.67 -13.09 1.01
CA ASP A 143 6.74 -13.58 2.03
C ASP A 143 5.30 -13.23 1.68
N TRP A 144 5.09 -12.06 1.10
CA TRP A 144 3.79 -11.66 0.60
C TRP A 144 3.43 -12.42 -0.67
N LYS A 145 4.44 -12.94 -1.39
CA LYS A 145 4.31 -13.47 -2.75
C LYS A 145 3.65 -12.44 -3.67
N LYS A 146 4.12 -11.19 -3.59
CA LYS A 146 3.53 -10.05 -4.28
C LYS A 146 4.63 -9.15 -4.86
N ALA A 147 4.45 -8.75 -6.11
CA ALA A 147 5.32 -7.80 -6.79
C ALA A 147 4.62 -6.47 -6.95
N PHE A 148 5.37 -5.39 -6.84
CA PHE A 148 4.91 -4.02 -7.02
C PHE A 148 5.88 -3.32 -7.96
N ALA A 149 5.40 -2.43 -8.80
CA ALA A 149 6.27 -1.42 -9.38
C ALA A 149 5.55 -0.10 -9.62
N VAL A 150 6.36 0.94 -9.71
CA VAL A 150 5.99 2.27 -10.16
C VAL A 150 6.95 2.65 -11.28
N ASP A 151 6.41 2.93 -12.47
CA ASP A 151 7.23 3.23 -13.63
C ASP A 151 6.49 4.12 -14.63
N HIS A 152 7.16 4.51 -15.71
CA HIS A 152 6.59 5.32 -16.76
C HIS A 152 5.45 4.58 -17.48
N ALA A 153 4.32 5.25 -17.66
CA ALA A 153 3.10 4.65 -18.20
C ALA A 153 3.26 4.07 -19.61
N ALA A 154 4.15 4.63 -20.43
CA ALA A 154 4.46 4.14 -21.76
C ALA A 154 4.96 2.67 -21.81
N LEU A 155 5.47 2.12 -20.69
CA LEU A 155 5.84 0.69 -20.62
C LEU A 155 4.63 -0.25 -20.63
N TRP A 156 3.45 0.29 -20.37
CA TRP A 156 2.19 -0.43 -20.27
C TRP A 156 1.27 -0.20 -21.46
N ASP A 157 1.74 0.55 -22.46
CA ASP A 157 0.97 0.74 -23.69
C ASP A 157 0.78 -0.63 -24.38
N GLY A 158 -0.47 -0.97 -24.70
CA GLY A 158 -0.84 -2.29 -25.21
C GLY A 158 -0.83 -3.46 -24.22
N ALA A 159 -0.53 -3.25 -22.92
CA ALA A 159 -0.61 -4.31 -21.91
C ALA A 159 -2.06 -4.56 -21.45
N HIS A 160 -2.48 -5.81 -21.33
CA HIS A 160 -3.85 -6.17 -20.94
C HIS A 160 -3.90 -6.78 -19.54
N ALA A 161 -4.80 -6.31 -18.68
CA ALA A 161 -4.91 -6.74 -17.26
C ALA A 161 -5.15 -8.27 -17.06
N TYR A 162 -5.47 -9.01 -18.12
CA TYR A 162 -5.62 -10.47 -18.08
C TYR A 162 -4.32 -11.25 -18.33
N ASP A 163 -3.21 -10.56 -18.54
CA ASP A 163 -1.91 -11.19 -18.68
C ASP A 163 -1.48 -11.81 -17.34
N ARG A 164 -0.79 -12.96 -17.42
CA ARG A 164 -0.22 -13.59 -16.23
C ARG A 164 0.93 -12.76 -15.69
N CYS A 165 1.11 -12.83 -14.37
CA CYS A 165 2.33 -12.39 -13.73
C CYS A 165 3.58 -12.98 -14.43
N PRO A 166 4.69 -12.23 -14.52
CA PRO A 166 5.96 -12.76 -15.01
C PRO A 166 6.36 -14.05 -14.28
N LYS A 167 7.02 -14.98 -14.98
CA LYS A 167 7.37 -16.31 -14.45
C LYS A 167 8.17 -16.25 -13.13
N ASN A 168 9.02 -15.22 -13.01
CA ASN A 168 9.90 -14.91 -11.88
C ASN A 168 9.33 -13.82 -10.94
N CYS A 169 8.20 -13.19 -11.28
CA CYS A 169 7.60 -12.13 -10.48
C CYS A 169 8.50 -10.91 -10.19
N VAL A 170 9.53 -10.73 -11.01
CA VAL A 170 10.48 -9.63 -11.01
C VAL A 170 10.45 -9.10 -12.44
N ARG A 171 10.13 -7.82 -12.69
CA ARG A 171 9.94 -7.28 -14.06
C ARG A 171 11.12 -6.39 -14.51
N PRO A 172 11.34 -6.17 -15.83
CA PRO A 172 10.37 -5.44 -16.65
C PRO A 172 10.03 -6.16 -17.98
N TRP A 173 8.79 -6.03 -18.43
CA TRP A 173 8.49 -6.00 -19.85
C TRP A 173 8.12 -4.53 -20.15
N GLY A 174 7.85 -4.25 -21.42
CA GLY A 174 8.47 -3.15 -22.13
C GLY A 174 9.54 -3.84 -22.99
N HIS A 175 9.40 -3.78 -24.32
CA HIS A 175 10.29 -4.53 -25.21
C HIS A 175 11.75 -4.32 -24.80
N SER A 176 12.45 -5.41 -24.48
CA SER A 176 13.88 -5.51 -24.70
C SER A 176 14.05 -5.93 -26.16
N GLY A 177 13.86 -5.01 -27.10
CA GLY A 177 14.55 -5.15 -28.39
C GLY A 177 15.86 -4.38 -28.24
N ASP A 178 17.07 -4.88 -28.42
CA ASP A 178 17.62 -6.13 -28.93
C ASP A 178 16.77 -6.90 -29.95
#